data_AF-A0A946Q9E4-F1
#
_entry.id   AF-A0A946Q9E4-F1
#
_cell.length_a   1.000
_cell.length_b   1.000
_cell.length_c   1.000
_cell.angle_alpha   90.00
_cell.angle_beta   90.00
_cell.angle_gamma   90.00
#
_symmetry.space_group_name_H-M   'P 1'
#
loop_
_entity.id
_entity.type
_entity.pdbx_description
1 polymer ?
#
loop_
_entity_poly.entity_id
_entity_poly.type
_entity_poly.pdbx_seq_one_letter_code
_entity_poly.pdbx_strand_id
1 'polypeptide(L)'
;MNIKFFLFSGLLLLLTSCATTQEVYLQSGKKAMIVRCLSNDMDSCYSDAGQACGTMGYNIFKKSVDGSYTKLTISCRDWYRE
;
A
#
# COMPACT_ATOMS: atom_id res chain seq x y z
N MET A 1 -44.43 -0.32 -0.60
CA MET A 1 -45.40 0.62 -1.18
C MET A 1 -44.63 1.72 -1.91
N ASN A 2 -44.48 1.55 -3.22
CA ASN A 2 -44.30 2.59 -4.26
C ASN A 2 -43.13 3.59 -4.18
N ILE A 3 -41.93 3.18 -4.62
CA ILE A 3 -41.03 4.06 -5.37
C ILE A 3 -41.00 3.57 -6.83
N LYS A 4 -41.41 4.46 -7.71
CA LYS A 4 -41.72 4.25 -9.13
C LYS A 4 -40.39 4.05 -9.88
N PHE A 5 -40.29 2.93 -10.60
CA PHE A 5 -39.20 2.55 -11.50
C PHE A 5 -38.83 3.71 -12.44
N PHE A 6 -37.88 4.55 -12.01
CA PHE A 6 -37.12 5.40 -12.92
C PHE A 6 -35.97 4.55 -13.44
N LEU A 7 -36.24 3.98 -14.61
CA LEU A 7 -35.29 3.28 -15.47
C LEU A 7 -34.00 4.10 -15.64
N PHE A 8 -32.89 3.36 -15.75
CA PHE A 8 -31.51 3.84 -15.97
C PHE A 8 -30.75 4.37 -14.75
N SER A 9 -30.84 3.65 -13.62
CA SER A 9 -29.88 3.78 -12.52
C SER A 9 -28.52 3.23 -12.96
N GLY A 10 -27.54 4.12 -13.05
CA GLY A 10 -26.19 3.88 -13.53
C GLY A 10 -25.54 2.63 -12.95
N LEU A 11 -25.09 1.76 -13.86
CA LEU A 11 -24.15 0.69 -13.59
C LEU A 11 -22.92 1.31 -12.89
N LEU A 12 -22.81 1.07 -11.58
CA LEU A 12 -21.65 1.43 -10.78
C LEU A 12 -20.41 0.81 -11.44
N LEU A 13 -19.63 1.64 -12.14
CA LEU A 13 -18.26 1.34 -12.49
C LEU A 13 -17.46 1.34 -11.18
N LEU A 14 -17.42 0.18 -10.52
CA LEU A 14 -16.39 -0.14 -9.54
C LEU A 14 -15.08 -0.31 -10.32
N LEU A 15 -14.46 0.80 -10.72
CA LEU A 15 -13.05 0.81 -11.10
C LEU A 15 -12.24 0.57 -9.83
N THR A 16 -12.09 -0.70 -9.46
CA THR A 16 -11.01 -1.10 -8.57
C THR A 16 -9.72 -0.83 -9.34
N SER A 17 -9.10 0.32 -9.08
CA SER A 17 -7.77 0.64 -9.56
C SER A 17 -6.85 -0.47 -9.08
N CYS A 18 -6.44 -1.36 -9.99
CA CYS A 18 -5.40 -2.34 -9.74
C CYS A 18 -4.09 -1.53 -9.62
N ALA A 19 -3.82 -0.99 -8.44
CA ALA A 19 -2.48 -0.50 -8.13
C ALA A 19 -1.59 -1.75 -8.18
N THR A 20 -0.80 -1.88 -9.25
CA THR A 20 0.21 -2.95 -9.38
C THR A 20 1.35 -2.66 -8.39
N THR A 21 1.05 -2.69 -7.09
CA THR A 21 2.06 -2.69 -6.05
C THR A 21 2.78 -4.02 -6.11
N GLN A 22 4.09 -3.99 -6.35
CA GLN A 22 4.91 -5.20 -6.32
C GLN A 22 5.04 -5.68 -4.87
N GLU A 23 4.06 -6.49 -4.47
CA GLU A 23 4.06 -7.22 -3.21
C GLU A 23 5.16 -8.28 -3.26
N VAL A 24 6.02 -8.30 -2.25
CA VAL A 24 7.00 -9.35 -1.99
C VAL A 24 6.56 -10.12 -0.75
N TYR A 25 6.95 -11.39 -0.65
CA TYR A 25 6.64 -12.21 0.52
C TYR A 25 7.90 -12.35 1.38
N LEU A 26 7.77 -12.10 2.68
CA LEU A 26 8.80 -12.46 3.65
C LEU A 26 8.90 -13.99 3.74
N GLN A 27 10.04 -14.47 4.23
CA GLN A 27 10.22 -15.89 4.59
C GLN A 27 9.15 -16.39 5.57
N SER A 28 8.57 -15.50 6.38
CA SER A 28 7.46 -15.80 7.29
C SER A 28 6.09 -15.95 6.60
N GLY A 29 6.00 -15.85 5.26
CA GLY A 29 4.73 -15.86 4.51
C GLY A 29 3.94 -14.55 4.56
N LYS A 30 4.46 -13.54 5.28
CA LYS A 30 3.84 -12.22 5.40
C LYS A 30 4.06 -11.38 4.13
N LYS A 31 3.00 -10.73 3.63
CA LYS A 31 3.06 -9.72 2.57
C LYS A 31 3.90 -8.52 3.01
N ALA A 32 4.76 -8.04 2.13
CA ALA A 32 5.56 -6.83 2.29
C ALA A 32 5.78 -6.13 0.95
N MET A 33 6.36 -4.95 1.00
CA MET A 33 6.83 -4.20 -0.15
C MET A 33 8.18 -3.55 0.18
N ILE A 34 8.94 -3.23 -0.85
CA ILE A 34 10.25 -2.59 -0.71
C ILE A 34 10.14 -1.16 -1.21
N VAL A 35 10.25 -0.19 -0.30
CA VAL A 35 10.38 1.23 -0.63
C VAL A 35 11.86 1.55 -0.78
N ARG A 36 12.23 2.17 -1.90
CA ARG A 36 13.58 2.69 -2.13
C ARG A 36 13.55 4.20 -2.06
N CYS A 37 14.37 4.76 -1.21
CA CYS A 37 14.41 6.19 -0.94
C CYS A 37 15.86 6.65 -0.79
N LEU A 38 16.11 7.96 -0.86
CA LEU A 38 17.44 8.51 -0.64
C LEU A 38 17.80 8.42 0.85
N SER A 39 19.03 8.00 1.15
CA SER A 39 19.52 7.87 2.53
C SER A 39 19.54 9.21 3.29
N ASN A 40 19.66 10.31 2.54
CA ASN A 40 19.69 11.67 3.09
C ASN A 40 18.29 12.21 3.41
N ASP A 41 17.23 11.56 2.92
CA ASP A 41 15.84 12.03 3.03
C ASP A 41 14.93 10.91 3.55
N MET A 42 15.13 10.59 4.82
CA MET A 42 14.36 9.54 5.51
C MET A 42 12.90 9.92 5.72
N ASP A 43 12.60 11.22 5.87
CA ASP A 43 11.24 11.70 6.08
C ASP A 43 10.34 11.38 4.87
N SER A 44 10.81 11.67 3.65
CA SER A 44 10.13 11.27 2.42
C SER A 44 9.97 9.76 2.32
N CYS A 45 10.95 8.99 2.81
CA CYS A 45 10.86 7.52 2.80
C CYS A 45 9.71 6.99 3.67
N TYR A 46 9.51 7.58 4.84
CA TYR A 46 8.40 7.25 5.74
C TYR A 46 7.07 7.75 5.19
N SER A 47 7.06 8.91 4.53
CA SER A 47 5.89 9.43 3.81
C SER A 47 5.45 8.50 2.68
N ASP A 48 6.37 8.05 1.81
CA ASP A 48 6.08 7.11 0.71
C ASP A 48 5.56 5.76 1.23
N ALA A 49 6.17 5.26 2.31
CA ALA A 49 5.71 4.07 3.02
C ALA A 49 4.28 4.24 3.57
N GLY A 50 3.97 5.41 4.13
CA GLY A 50 2.65 5.78 4.60
C GLY A 50 1.64 5.90 3.47
N GLN A 51 2.02 6.53 2.36
CA GLN A 51 1.17 6.69 1.18
C GLN A 51 0.83 5.33 0.55
N ALA A 52 1.79 4.41 0.53
CA ALA A 52 1.58 3.07 -0.01
C ALA A 52 0.64 2.21 0.84
N CYS A 53 0.65 2.36 2.17
CA CYS A 53 -0.16 1.57 3.10
C CYS A 53 -1.43 2.30 3.61
N GLY A 54 -1.60 3.57 3.26
CA GLY A 54 -2.75 4.38 3.65
C GLY A 54 -2.87 4.60 5.15
N THR A 55 -4.11 4.86 5.59
CA THR A 55 -4.44 5.28 6.97
C THR A 55 -4.19 4.21 8.03
N MET A 56 -4.10 2.93 7.64
CA MET A 56 -3.79 1.84 8.58
C MET A 56 -2.31 1.79 9.00
N GLY A 57 -1.46 2.48 8.23
CA GLY A 57 -0.02 2.51 8.44
C GLY A 57 0.70 1.21 8.07
N TYR A 58 1.99 1.16 8.39
CA TYR A 58 2.90 0.09 8.00
C TYR A 58 3.79 -0.35 9.16
N ASN A 59 4.35 -1.55 9.06
CA ASN A 59 5.41 -2.04 9.92
C ASN A 59 6.71 -2.15 9.13
N ILE A 60 7.81 -1.66 9.67
CA ILE A 60 9.14 -1.79 9.06
C ILE A 60 9.74 -3.12 9.52
N PHE A 61 10.00 -4.02 8.59
CA PHE A 61 10.64 -5.31 8.85
C PHE A 61 12.15 -5.27 8.70
N LYS A 62 12.63 -4.55 7.68
CA LYS A 62 14.06 -4.46 7.40
C LYS A 62 14.40 -3.07 6.86
N LYS A 63 15.53 -2.53 7.29
CA LYS A 63 16.16 -1.36 6.72
C LYS A 63 17.55 -1.76 6.24
N SER A 64 17.84 -1.53 4.96
CA SER A 64 19.16 -1.75 4.39
C SER A 64 19.62 -0.48 3.69
N VAL A 65 20.86 -0.05 3.91
CA VAL A 65 21.45 1.10 3.23
C VAL A 65 22.39 0.58 2.15
N ASP A 66 22.24 1.11 0.93
CA ASP A 66 22.94 0.70 -0.28
C ASP A 66 23.50 1.97 -0.94
N GLY A 67 24.66 2.41 -0.45
CA GLY A 67 25.27 3.69 -0.82
C GLY A 67 24.34 4.87 -0.45
N SER A 68 23.94 5.65 -1.46
CA SER A 68 23.07 6.82 -1.29
C SER A 68 21.59 6.49 -1.15
N TYR A 69 21.19 5.22 -1.22
CA TYR A 69 19.79 4.79 -1.12
C TYR A 69 19.55 3.92 0.11
N THR A 70 18.38 4.06 0.72
CA THR A 70 17.87 3.18 1.76
C THR A 70 16.71 2.36 1.21
N LYS A 71 16.76 1.05 1.45
CA LYS A 71 15.72 0.07 1.13
C LYS A 71 14.97 -0.24 2.44
N LEU A 72 13.72 0.19 2.52
CA LEU A 72 12.81 -0.18 3.60
C LEU A 72 11.92 -1.33 3.12
N THR A 73 12.03 -2.48 3.77
CA THR A 73 11.04 -3.56 3.64
C THR A 73 9.95 -3.31 4.67
N ILE A 74 8.77 -2.95 4.18
CA ILE A 74 7.61 -2.63 5.02
C ILE A 74 6.44 -3.57 4.72
N SER A 75 5.49 -3.66 5.64
CA SER A 75 4.23 -4.38 5.42
C SER A 75 3.06 -3.54 5.89
N CYS A 76 2.06 -3.41 5.03
CA CYS A 76 0.85 -2.68 5.35
C CYS A 76 0.02 -3.46 6.37
N ARG A 77 -0.50 -2.74 7.37
CA ARG A 77 -1.36 -3.35 8.40
C ARG A 77 -2.71 -3.77 7.82
N ASP A 78 -3.19 -3.07 6.80
CA ASP A 78 -4.46 -3.31 6.13
C ASP A 78 -4.57 -4.71 5.48
N TRP A 79 -3.46 -5.24 4.96
CA TRP A 79 -3.43 -6.55 4.26
C TRP A 79 -3.85 -7.77 5.08
N TYR A 80 -3.95 -7.65 6.41
CA TYR A 80 -4.32 -8.73 7.31
C TYR A 80 -5.68 -8.52 7.95
N ARG A 81 -6.47 -7.53 7.50
CA ARG A 81 -7.83 -7.32 7.99
C ARG A 81 -8.78 -8.20 7.16
N GLU A 82 -9.23 -9.27 7.80
CA GLU A 82 -10.33 -10.15 7.38
C GLU A 82 -11.71 -9.49 7.55
#